data_AF-A0A0F5N008-F1
#
_entry.id   AF-A0A0F5N008-F1
#
_cell.length_a   1.000
_cell.length_b   1.000
_cell.length_c   1.000
_cell.angle_alpha   90.00
_cell.angle_beta   90.00
_cell.angle_gamma   90.00
#
_symmetry.space_group_name_H-M   'P 1'
#
loop_
_entity.id
_entity.type
_entity.pdbx_description
1 polymer ?
#
loop_
_entity_poly.entity_id
_entity_poly.type
_entity_poly.pdbx_seq_one_letter_code
_entity_poly.pdbx_strand_id
1 'polypeptide(L)'
;MNALSAWFDYVATAKIVIFGLLVGTALPALFAVGVRLGDAADGPTEHGRELTLLRWFIFALLLAAVLVGVLFIARDFIEHRIGWQWDDWGNWDEVFGLDEK
;
A
#
# COMPACT_ATOMS: atom_id res chain seq x y z
N MET A 1 -28.93 -9.88 18.92
CA MET A 1 -28.02 -8.92 18.27
C MET A 1 -27.74 -7.83 19.28
N ASN A 2 -26.48 -7.59 19.63
CA ASN A 2 -26.13 -6.60 20.65
C ASN A 2 -26.20 -5.20 20.03
N ALA A 3 -26.86 -4.24 20.68
CA ALA A 3 -27.09 -2.90 20.11
C ALA A 3 -25.82 -2.17 19.63
N LEU A 4 -24.66 -2.50 20.22
CA LEU A 4 -23.36 -1.93 19.85
C LEU A 4 -22.85 -2.39 18.48
N SER A 5 -23.12 -3.63 18.05
CA SER A 5 -22.70 -4.10 16.73
C SER A 5 -23.57 -3.56 15.58
N ALA A 6 -24.78 -3.09 15.89
CA ALA A 6 -25.66 -2.48 14.90
C ALA A 6 -25.25 -1.03 14.56
N TRP A 7 -24.58 -0.35 15.50
CA TRP A 7 -24.08 1.02 15.30
C TRP A 7 -22.60 1.06 14.90
N PHE A 8 -21.82 0.05 15.27
CA PHE A 8 -20.40 -0.02 14.97
C PHE A 8 -20.01 -1.40 14.43
N ASP A 9 -19.61 -1.45 13.15
CA ASP A 9 -19.10 -2.66 12.55
C ASP A 9 -17.62 -2.86 12.93
N TYR A 10 -17.43 -3.70 13.95
CA TYR A 10 -16.10 -4.08 14.42
C TYR A 10 -15.29 -4.84 13.36
N VAL A 11 -15.95 -5.62 12.49
CA VAL A 11 -15.28 -6.41 11.45
C VAL A 11 -14.78 -5.48 10.35
N ALA A 12 -15.62 -4.56 9.87
CA ALA A 12 -15.22 -3.56 8.89
C ALA A 12 -14.11 -2.65 9.44
N THR A 13 -14.25 -2.18 10.69
CA THR A 13 -13.24 -1.35 11.35
C THR A 13 -11.90 -2.08 11.47
N ALA A 14 -11.90 -3.34 11.93
CA ALA A 14 -10.68 -4.12 12.04
C ALA A 14 -9.98 -4.29 10.69
N LYS A 15 -10.73 -4.53 9.61
CA LYS A 15 -10.19 -4.61 8.24
C LYS A 15 -9.50 -3.30 7.82
N ILE A 16 -10.15 -2.16 8.05
CA ILE A 16 -9.59 -0.83 7.72
C ILE A 16 -8.33 -0.56 8.55
N VAL A 17 -8.35 -0.86 9.85
CA VAL A 17 -7.20 -0.64 10.74
C VAL A 17 -6.02 -1.51 10.31
N ILE A 18 -6.24 -2.80 10.04
CA ILE A 18 -5.18 -3.69 9.56
C ILE A 18 -4.63 -3.20 8.22
N PHE A 19 -5.50 -2.85 7.28
CA PHE A 19 -5.09 -2.35 5.98
C PHE A 19 -4.29 -1.05 6.09
N GLY A 20 -4.80 -0.07 6.85
CA GLY A 20 -4.13 1.21 7.10
C GLY A 20 -2.79 1.03 7.82
N LEU A 21 -2.68 0.08 8.74
CA LEU A 21 -1.43 -0.25 9.42
C LEU A 21 -0.42 -0.88 8.44
N LEU A 22 -0.85 -1.86 7.65
CA LEU A 22 0.03 -2.52 6.67
C LEU A 22 0.51 -1.54 5.61
N VAL A 23 -0.40 -0.78 4.99
CA VAL A 23 -0.06 0.21 3.96
C VAL A 23 0.74 1.37 4.53
N GLY A 24 0.35 1.87 5.70
CA GLY A 24 1.03 3.00 6.37
C GLY A 24 2.44 2.66 6.85
N THR A 25 2.70 1.42 7.27
CA THR A 25 4.02 0.98 7.74
C THR A 25 4.92 0.39 6.66
N ALA A 26 4.34 -0.03 5.53
CA ALA A 26 5.11 -0.51 4.38
C ALA A 26 6.10 0.56 3.87
N LEU A 27 5.69 1.83 3.84
CA LEU A 27 6.54 2.93 3.36
C LEU A 27 7.75 3.19 4.27
N PRO A 28 7.59 3.38 5.60
CA PRO A 28 8.72 3.45 6.53
C PRO A 28 9.61 2.20 6.51
N ALA A 29 9.03 1.01 6.37
CA ALA A 29 9.77 -0.25 6.35
C ALA A 29 10.68 -0.35 5.11
N LEU A 30 10.15 -0.08 3.91
CA LEU A 30 10.94 -0.06 2.68
C LEU A 30 12.06 0.99 2.75
N PHE A 31 11.80 2.14 3.37
CA PHE A 31 12.80 3.19 3.54
C PHE A 31 13.96 2.73 4.43
N ALA A 32 13.64 2.12 5.58
CA ALA A 32 14.63 1.57 6.49
C ALA A 32 15.49 0.49 5.82
N VAL A 33 14.89 -0.39 5.01
CA VAL A 33 15.60 -1.41 4.24
C VAL A 33 16.53 -0.76 3.20
N GLY A 34 16.07 0.26 2.47
CA GLY A 34 16.89 0.99 1.51
C GLY A 34 18.11 1.68 2.14
N VAL A 35 17.93 2.33 3.30
CA VAL A 35 19.03 2.94 4.06
C VAL A 35 20.03 1.88 4.52
N ARG A 36 19.54 0.75 5.05
CA ARG A 36 20.40 -0.35 5.52
C ARG A 36 21.23 -0.98 4.40
N LEU A 37 20.66 -1.13 3.20
CA LEU A 37 21.41 -1.63 2.05
C LEU A 37 22.44 -0.61 1.55
N GLY A 38 22.16 0.69 1.65
CA GLY A 38 23.13 1.73 1.34
C GLY A 38 24.37 1.65 2.23
N ASP A 39 24.15 1.54 3.53
CA ASP A 39 25.22 1.38 4.53
C ASP A 39 26.05 0.12 4.28
N ALA A 40 25.41 -0.99 3.88
CA ALA A 40 26.11 -2.23 3.50
C ALA A 40 26.89 -2.13 2.18
N ALA A 41 26.43 -1.30 1.23
CA ALA A 41 27.05 -1.13 -0.08
C ALA A 41 28.29 -0.23 -0.04
N ASP A 42 28.33 0.77 0.85
CA ASP A 42 29.44 1.73 0.99
C ASP A 42 30.64 1.15 1.76
N GLY A 43 30.49 -0.01 2.42
CA GLY A 43 31.58 -0.73 3.08
C GLY A 43 32.50 -1.49 2.10
N PRO A 44 33.70 -1.94 2.54
CA PRO A 44 34.61 -2.72 1.71
C PRO A 44 34.04 -4.14 1.52
N THR A 45 33.17 -4.29 0.53
CA THR A 45 32.51 -5.55 0.19
C THR A 45 32.77 -5.90 -1.28
N GLU A 46 33.00 -7.17 -1.58
CA GLU A 46 33.19 -7.63 -2.97
C GLU A 46 31.94 -7.44 -3.84
N HIS A 47 30.76 -7.28 -3.22
CA HIS A 47 29.45 -7.21 -3.88
C HIS A 47 28.82 -5.81 -3.87
N GLY A 48 29.61 -4.74 -3.64
CA GLY A 48 29.09 -3.36 -3.52
C GLY A 48 28.20 -2.90 -4.68
N ARG A 49 28.49 -3.37 -5.92
CA ARG A 49 27.67 -3.06 -7.11
C ARG A 49 26.29 -3.70 -7.08
N GLU A 50 26.17 -4.95 -6.62
CA GLU A 50 24.88 -5.65 -6.50
C GLU A 50 24.03 -5.08 -5.37
N LEU A 51 24.66 -4.77 -4.24
CA LEU A 51 24.00 -4.10 -3.10
C LEU A 51 23.47 -2.71 -3.48
N THR A 52 24.22 -1.97 -4.31
CA THR A 52 23.78 -0.67 -4.85
C THR A 52 22.58 -0.79 -5.78
N LEU A 53 22.57 -1.78 -6.67
CA LEU A 53 21.43 -2.04 -7.55
C LEU A 53 20.17 -2.43 -6.75
N LEU A 54 20.34 -3.29 -5.75
CA LEU A 54 19.24 -3.73 -4.88
C LEU A 54 18.68 -2.57 -4.04
N ARG A 55 19.54 -1.67 -3.54
CA ARG A 55 19.12 -0.42 -2.89
C ARG A 55 18.24 0.42 -3.82
N TRP A 56 18.70 0.65 -5.05
CA TRP A 56 17.95 1.44 -6.04
C TRP A 56 16.60 0.79 -6.38
N PHE A 57 16.56 -0.54 -6.46
CA PHE A 57 15.32 -1.28 -6.66
C PHE A 57 14.31 -1.07 -5.53
N ILE A 58 14.76 -1.10 -4.26
CA ILE A 58 13.90 -0.82 -3.09
C ILE A 58 13.39 0.62 -3.11
N PHE A 59 14.23 1.59 -3.46
CA PHE A 59 13.79 2.98 -3.62
C PHE A 59 12.80 3.16 -4.78
N ALA A 60 12.98 2.45 -5.89
CA ALA A 60 12.05 2.46 -7.01
C ALA A 60 10.69 1.86 -6.64
N LEU A 61 10.67 0.76 -5.88
CA LEU A 61 9.45 0.19 -5.31
C LEU A 61 8.75 1.16 -4.36
N LEU A 62 9.52 1.87 -3.53
CA LEU A 62 9.02 2.93 -2.66
C LEU A 62 8.33 4.04 -3.45
N LEU A 63 9.00 4.54 -4.48
CA LEU A 63 8.46 5.57 -5.35
C LEU A 63 7.19 5.09 -6.06
N ALA A 64 7.18 3.86 -6.56
CA ALA A 64 6.00 3.26 -7.18
C ALA A 64 4.83 3.17 -6.18
N ALA A 65 5.07 2.77 -4.93
CA ALA A 65 4.06 2.73 -3.89
C ALA A 65 3.46 4.12 -3.59
N VAL A 66 4.30 5.16 -3.52
CA VAL A 66 3.83 6.56 -3.37
C VAL A 66 3.00 6.98 -4.57
N LEU A 67 3.46 6.71 -5.78
CA LEU A 67 2.73 7.07 -7.02
C LEU A 67 1.37 6.37 -7.09
N VAL A 68 1.29 5.09 -6.71
CA VAL A 68 0.02 4.36 -6.63
C VAL A 68 -0.89 4.98 -5.58
N GLY A 69 -0.38 5.33 -4.40
CA GLY A 69 -1.16 6.02 -3.35
C GLY A 69 -1.67 7.40 -3.81
N VAL A 70 -0.85 8.16 -4.51
CA VAL A 70 -1.26 9.46 -5.09
C VAL A 70 -2.29 9.26 -6.19
N LEU A 71 -2.07 8.30 -7.10
CA LEU A 71 -3.00 7.98 -8.17
C LEU A 71 -4.34 7.49 -7.62
N PHE A 72 -4.31 6.76 -6.50
CA PHE A 72 -5.49 6.32 -5.78
C PHE A 72 -6.30 7.49 -5.22
N ILE A 73 -5.65 8.44 -4.55
CA ILE A 73 -6.32 9.66 -4.05
C ILE A 73 -6.78 10.55 -5.21
N ALA A 74 -5.98 10.64 -6.27
CA ALA A 74 -6.27 11.43 -7.47
C ALA A 74 -7.26 10.74 -8.42
N ARG A 75 -7.65 9.49 -8.15
CA ARG A 75 -8.53 8.69 -9.01
C ARG A 75 -9.82 9.42 -9.29
N ASP A 76 -10.49 9.92 -8.26
CA ASP A 76 -11.76 10.65 -8.42
C ASP A 76 -11.60 11.88 -9.33
N PHE A 77 -10.45 12.56 -9.28
CA PHE A 77 -10.15 13.69 -10.16
C PHE A 77 -9.90 13.27 -11.61
N ILE A 78 -9.28 12.10 -11.81
CA ILE A 78 -9.01 11.49 -13.12
C ILE A 78 -10.33 11.03 -13.73
N GLU A 79 -11.14 10.27 -13.00
CA GLU A 79 -12.46 9.80 -13.46
C GLU A 79 -13.33 10.96 -13.96
N HIS A 80 -13.35 12.08 -13.23
CA HIS A 80 -14.12 13.27 -13.61
C HIS A 80 -13.55 14.08 -14.78
N ARG A 81 -12.26 13.94 -15.14
CA ARG A 81 -11.60 14.77 -16.16
C ARG A 81 -11.25 14.05 -17.44
N ILE A 82 -11.04 12.73 -17.39
CA ILE A 82 -10.65 11.90 -18.54
C ILE A 82 -11.64 10.76 -18.82
N GLY A 83 -12.69 10.59 -18.01
CA GLY A 83 -13.78 9.65 -18.28
C GLY A 83 -13.40 8.17 -18.21
N TRP A 84 -12.25 7.85 -17.62
CA TRP A 84 -11.82 6.48 -17.39
C TRP A 84 -12.54 5.95 -16.15
N GLN A 85 -13.58 5.12 -16.33
CA GLN A 85 -14.30 4.51 -15.22
C GLN A 85 -13.60 3.21 -14.80
N TRP A 86 -12.98 3.21 -13.62
CA TRP A 86 -12.44 1.99 -13.02
C TRP A 86 -13.60 1.18 -12.43
N ASP A 87 -14.18 0.28 -13.24
CA ASP A 87 -15.42 -0.43 -12.93
C ASP A 87 -15.27 -1.63 -11.98
N ASP A 88 -14.06 -2.13 -11.74
CA ASP A 88 -13.83 -3.32 -10.90
C ASP A 88 -13.50 -3.04 -9.42
N TRP A 89 -13.12 -1.82 -9.07
CA TRP A 89 -12.53 -1.55 -7.75
C TRP A 89 -13.55 -1.55 -6.61
N GLY A 90 -14.84 -1.44 -6.91
CA GLY A 90 -15.92 -1.47 -5.93
C GLY A 90 -16.24 -2.86 -5.40
N ASN A 91 -15.77 -3.92 -6.08
CA ASN A 91 -16.17 -5.31 -5.88
C ASN A 91 -15.49 -5.99 -4.66
N TRP A 92 -15.32 -5.25 -3.57
CA TRP A 92 -14.77 -5.77 -2.33
C TRP A 92 -15.76 -6.71 -1.62
N ASP A 93 -17.04 -6.57 -1.91
CA ASP A 93 -18.15 -7.41 -1.47
C ASP A 93 -18.02 -8.86 -1.97
N GLU A 94 -17.57 -9.09 -3.21
CA GLU A 94 -17.37 -10.45 -3.75
C GLU A 94 -16.08 -11.09 -3.20
N VAL A 95 -15.01 -10.32 -3.03
CA VAL A 95 -13.74 -10.80 -2.43
C VAL A 95 -13.91 -11.16 -0.95
N PHE A 96 -14.77 -10.44 -0.24
CA PHE A 96 -15.04 -10.67 1.18
C PHE A 96 -16.35 -11.43 1.46
N GLY A 97 -17.06 -11.88 0.43
CA GLY A 97 -18.28 -12.68 0.53
C GLY A 97 -19.38 -12.01 1.37
N LEU A 98 -19.55 -10.69 1.24
CA LEU A 98 -20.58 -9.91 1.95
C LEU A 98 -21.89 -9.86 1.15
N ASP A 99 -22.24 -10.96 0.47
CA ASP A 99 -23.51 -11.09 -0.23
C ASP A 99 -24.63 -11.16 0.83
N GLU A 100 -25.29 -10.02 1.04
CA GLU A 100 -26.36 -9.86 2.01
C GLU A 100 -27.56 -10.74 1.58
N LYS A 101 -27.96 -11.67 2.44
CA LYS A 101 -29.27 -12.35 2.36
C LYS A 101 -30.26 -11.66 3.29
#